data_AF-G0HKA6-F1
#
_entry.id   AF-G0HKA6-F1
#
_cell.length_a   1.000
_cell.length_b   1.000
_cell.length_c   1.000
_cell.angle_alpha   90.00
_cell.angle_beta   90.00
_cell.angle_gamma   90.00
#
_symmetry.space_group_name_H-M   'P 1'
#
loop_
_entity.id
_entity.type
_entity.pdbx_description
1 polymer ?
#
loop_
_entity_poly.entity_id
_entity_poly.type
_entity_poly.pdbx_seq_one_letter_code
_entity_poly.pdbx_strand_id
1 'polypeptide(L)'
;MVGQEFDEGLPLEKVKDFSLEELLAMAIKAEIGARKFYESLAERIEIHALKDKIEWLAGEEGKHEALLRKMYESMFSGKEVIYPKEHIGPELQPVARELHGAEDILELIRWAIRAEDIAAKFYAEIENLVDTDDKKRLMRYLSDMEKGHYYTLKAEYELLLDWEMYSQMMHVGP
;
A
#
# COMPACT_ATOMS: atom_id res chain seq x y z
N MET A 1 1.89 -19.16 -4.96
CA MET A 1 0.74 -18.61 -5.72
C MET A 1 0.49 -17.23 -5.18
N VAL A 2 0.09 -16.27 -6.00
CA VAL A 2 -0.29 -14.95 -5.49
C VAL A 2 -1.63 -15.10 -4.75
N GLY A 3 -1.74 -14.58 -3.52
CA GLY A 3 -3.00 -14.60 -2.78
C GLY A 3 -4.09 -13.80 -3.51
N GLN A 4 -5.36 -14.05 -3.19
CA GLN A 4 -6.47 -13.32 -3.82
C GLN A 4 -6.43 -11.82 -3.48
N GLU A 5 -5.68 -11.48 -2.44
CA GLU A 5 -5.50 -10.15 -1.86
C GLU A 5 -4.41 -9.31 -2.55
N PHE A 6 -3.71 -9.86 -3.56
CA PHE A 6 -2.59 -9.20 -4.23
C PHE A 6 -2.68 -9.37 -5.75
N ASP A 7 -2.70 -8.28 -6.49
CA ASP A 7 -2.48 -8.28 -7.94
C ASP A 7 -1.11 -7.64 -8.21
N GLU A 8 -0.22 -8.28 -8.97
CA GLU A 8 1.14 -7.76 -9.20
C GLU A 8 1.18 -6.55 -10.13
N GLY A 9 0.20 -6.40 -11.02
CA GLY A 9 0.15 -5.31 -11.99
C GLY A 9 1.32 -5.25 -12.98
N LEU A 10 1.51 -4.07 -13.57
CA LEU A 10 2.63 -3.78 -14.48
C LEU A 10 3.87 -3.30 -13.71
N PRO A 11 5.09 -3.58 -14.19
CA PRO A 11 6.30 -3.18 -13.50
C PRO A 11 6.55 -1.66 -13.61
N LEU A 12 7.34 -1.10 -12.70
CA LEU A 12 7.53 0.35 -12.55
C LEU A 12 8.07 1.04 -13.82
N GLU A 13 8.85 0.33 -14.64
CA GLU A 13 9.41 0.87 -15.89
C GLU A 13 8.33 1.23 -16.93
N LYS A 14 7.09 0.74 -16.71
CA LYS A 14 5.93 1.02 -17.55
C LYS A 14 5.27 2.36 -17.25
N VAL A 15 5.68 3.10 -16.22
CA VAL A 15 5.17 4.47 -15.93
C VAL A 15 5.18 5.36 -17.17
N LYS A 16 6.24 5.29 -17.99
CA LYS A 16 6.39 6.07 -19.23
C LYS A 16 5.37 5.75 -20.34
N ASP A 17 4.68 4.62 -20.22
CA ASP A 17 3.68 4.18 -21.21
C ASP A 17 2.30 4.80 -20.91
N PHE A 18 2.14 5.53 -19.81
CA PHE A 18 0.88 6.16 -19.36
C PHE A 18 0.97 7.67 -19.27
N SER A 19 -0.16 8.35 -19.44
CA SER A 19 -0.28 9.78 -19.20
C SER A 19 -0.29 10.11 -17.70
N LEU A 20 0.07 11.35 -17.35
CA LEU A 20 0.00 11.80 -15.96
C LEU A 20 -1.41 11.72 -15.36
N GLU A 21 -2.45 11.92 -16.18
CA GLU A 21 -3.86 11.76 -15.77
C GLU A 21 -4.15 10.31 -15.36
N GLU A 22 -3.74 9.34 -16.18
CA GLU A 22 -3.89 7.91 -15.88
C GLU A 22 -3.05 7.49 -14.67
N LEU A 23 -1.81 7.97 -14.54
CA LEU A 23 -0.94 7.66 -13.41
C LEU A 23 -1.53 8.16 -12.08
N LEU A 24 -2.10 9.37 -12.04
CA LEU A 24 -2.77 9.87 -10.84
C LEU A 24 -4.07 9.11 -10.55
N ALA A 25 -4.81 8.68 -11.58
CA ALA A 25 -5.98 7.82 -11.39
C ALA A 25 -5.58 6.45 -10.81
N MET A 26 -4.50 5.85 -11.29
CA MET A 26 -3.93 4.61 -10.74
C MET A 26 -3.50 4.82 -9.28
N ALA A 27 -2.82 5.92 -8.96
CA ALA A 27 -2.44 6.26 -7.58
C ALA A 27 -3.67 6.30 -6.65
N ILE A 28 -4.71 7.05 -7.04
CA ILE A 28 -5.95 7.14 -6.26
C ILE A 28 -6.59 5.75 -6.06
N LYS A 29 -6.58 4.90 -7.09
CA LYS A 29 -7.11 3.54 -6.99
C LYS A 29 -6.29 2.69 -6.02
N ALA A 30 -4.96 2.78 -6.08
CA ALA A 30 -4.05 2.07 -5.19
C ALA A 30 -4.28 2.47 -3.72
N GLU A 31 -4.40 3.77 -3.43
CA GLU A 31 -4.71 4.27 -2.07
C GLU A 31 -6.04 3.74 -1.52
N ILE A 32 -7.08 3.69 -2.37
CA ILE A 32 -8.38 3.11 -1.98
C ILE A 32 -8.25 1.61 -1.69
N GLY A 33 -7.47 0.89 -2.50
CA GLY A 33 -7.19 -0.53 -2.32
C GLY A 33 -6.44 -0.78 -1.01
N ALA A 34 -5.34 -0.07 -0.79
CA ALA A 34 -4.52 -0.14 0.41
C ALA A 34 -5.32 0.19 1.67
N ARG A 35 -6.10 1.27 1.68
CA ARG A 35 -6.99 1.60 2.80
C ARG A 35 -7.93 0.44 3.13
N LYS A 36 -8.65 -0.09 2.14
CA LYS A 36 -9.61 -1.18 2.37
C LYS A 36 -8.92 -2.47 2.80
N PHE A 37 -7.74 -2.74 2.27
CA PHE A 37 -6.91 -3.86 2.70
C PHE A 37 -6.57 -3.71 4.18
N TYR A 38 -6.02 -2.58 4.61
CA TYR A 38 -5.67 -2.36 6.01
C TYR A 38 -6.88 -2.36 6.95
N GLU A 39 -8.00 -1.74 6.56
CA GLU A 39 -9.26 -1.81 7.31
C GLU A 39 -9.69 -3.28 7.52
N SER A 40 -9.77 -4.06 6.45
CA SER A 40 -10.17 -5.47 6.52
C SER A 40 -9.17 -6.37 7.26
N LEU A 41 -7.88 -6.05 7.20
CA LEU A 41 -6.83 -6.76 7.92
C LEU A 41 -6.92 -6.47 9.42
N ALA A 42 -7.09 -5.21 9.82
CA ALA A 42 -7.24 -4.82 11.22
C ALA A 42 -8.47 -5.47 11.90
N GLU A 43 -9.56 -5.67 11.15
CA GLU A 43 -10.74 -6.41 11.63
C GLU A 43 -10.44 -7.86 12.01
N ARG A 44 -9.37 -8.46 11.46
CA ARG A 44 -9.03 -9.89 11.59
C ARG A 44 -7.79 -10.14 12.44
N ILE A 45 -7.16 -9.10 12.97
CA ILE A 45 -6.00 -9.19 13.84
C ILE A 45 -6.44 -9.08 15.31
N GLU A 46 -6.10 -10.10 16.10
CA GLU A 46 -6.34 -10.12 17.55
C GLU A 46 -5.21 -9.43 18.35
N ILE A 47 -4.02 -9.30 17.76
CA ILE A 47 -2.86 -8.68 18.41
C ILE A 47 -3.06 -7.16 18.46
N HIS A 48 -3.56 -6.64 19.58
CA HIS A 48 -3.88 -5.22 19.76
C HIS A 48 -2.80 -4.25 19.25
N ALA A 49 -1.53 -4.47 19.61
CA ALA A 49 -0.45 -3.57 19.20
C ALA A 49 -0.20 -3.55 17.68
N LEU A 50 -0.42 -4.68 17.00
CA LEU A 50 -0.34 -4.75 15.55
C LEU A 50 -1.59 -4.12 14.92
N LYS A 51 -2.77 -4.44 15.45
CA LYS A 51 -4.04 -3.88 15.00
C LYS A 51 -4.01 -2.35 15.00
N ASP A 52 -3.59 -1.72 16.09
CA ASP A 52 -3.51 -0.26 16.19
C ASP A 52 -2.62 0.35 15.09
N LYS A 53 -1.52 -0.32 14.72
CA LYS A 53 -0.61 0.12 13.64
C LYS A 53 -1.25 -0.03 12.27
N ILE A 54 -1.96 -1.13 12.03
CA ILE A 54 -2.66 -1.37 10.76
C ILE A 54 -3.83 -0.37 10.61
N GLU A 55 -4.57 -0.07 11.68
CA GLU A 55 -5.62 0.96 11.67
C GLU A 55 -5.03 2.36 11.41
N TRP A 56 -3.86 2.65 11.97
CA TRP A 56 -3.14 3.89 11.68
C TRP A 56 -2.75 4.00 10.19
N LEU A 57 -2.19 2.93 9.59
CA LEU A 57 -1.87 2.89 8.16
C LEU A 57 -3.11 3.15 7.30
N ALA A 58 -4.23 2.47 7.57
CA ALA A 58 -5.50 2.73 6.88
C ALA A 58 -5.91 4.22 6.93
N GLY A 59 -5.69 4.87 8.07
CA GLY A 59 -5.94 6.29 8.26
C GLY A 59 -5.02 7.19 7.44
N GLU A 60 -3.75 6.82 7.24
CA GLU A 60 -2.79 7.55 6.40
C GLU A 60 -3.17 7.42 4.91
N GLU A 61 -3.48 6.22 4.42
CA GLU A 61 -3.89 6.02 3.01
C GLU A 61 -5.17 6.81 2.67
N GLY A 62 -6.09 6.94 3.63
CA GLY A 62 -7.26 7.81 3.46
C GLY A 62 -6.90 9.29 3.27
N LYS A 63 -5.81 9.77 3.88
CA LYS A 63 -5.30 11.14 3.69
C LYS A 63 -4.57 11.27 2.36
N HIS A 64 -3.79 10.26 1.97
CA HIS A 64 -3.12 10.21 0.67
C HIS A 64 -4.14 10.26 -0.47
N GLU A 65 -5.21 9.46 -0.40
CA GLU A 65 -6.33 9.50 -1.34
C GLU A 65 -6.89 10.92 -1.49
N ALA A 66 -7.17 11.59 -0.36
CA ALA A 66 -7.73 12.94 -0.36
C ALA A 66 -6.79 13.97 -1.00
N LEU A 67 -5.49 13.87 -0.73
CA LEU A 67 -4.47 14.75 -1.32
C LEU A 67 -4.37 14.54 -2.85
N LEU A 68 -4.35 13.29 -3.30
CA LEU A 68 -4.29 12.94 -4.72
C LEU A 68 -5.54 13.40 -5.47
N ARG A 69 -6.74 13.21 -4.91
CA ARG A 69 -7.99 13.70 -5.50
C ARG A 69 -7.97 15.22 -5.69
N LYS A 70 -7.49 15.95 -4.68
CA LYS A 70 -7.35 17.41 -4.75
C LYS A 70 -6.35 17.83 -5.83
N MET A 71 -5.22 17.12 -5.93
CA MET A 71 -4.25 17.36 -7.01
C MET A 71 -4.84 17.07 -8.39
N TYR A 72 -5.55 15.95 -8.55
CA TYR A 72 -6.21 15.58 -9.79
C TYR A 72 -7.22 16.66 -10.22
N GLU A 73 -8.11 17.09 -9.31
CA GLU A 73 -9.09 18.15 -9.59
C GLU A 73 -8.41 19.48 -9.97
N SER A 74 -7.31 19.83 -9.30
CA SER A 74 -6.53 21.03 -9.63
C SER A 74 -5.86 20.95 -11.01
N MET A 75 -5.53 19.76 -11.51
CA MET A 75 -4.81 19.56 -12.77
C MET A 75 -5.75 19.33 -13.95
N PHE A 76 -6.88 18.67 -13.71
CA PHE A 76 -7.81 18.18 -14.72
C PHE A 76 -9.24 18.65 -14.43
N SER A 77 -9.37 19.93 -14.06
CA SER A 77 -10.63 20.54 -13.62
C SER A 77 -11.81 20.20 -14.55
N GLY A 78 -12.91 19.74 -13.95
CA GLY A 78 -14.14 19.39 -14.67
C GLY A 78 -14.14 18.01 -15.32
N LYS A 79 -13.08 17.20 -15.15
CA LYS A 79 -13.07 15.79 -15.57
C LYS A 79 -13.32 14.86 -14.39
N GLU A 80 -14.17 13.85 -14.61
CA GLU A 80 -14.26 12.71 -13.69
C GLU A 80 -12.99 11.86 -13.78
N VAL A 81 -12.64 11.20 -12.67
CA VAL A 81 -11.50 10.28 -12.63
C VAL A 81 -11.89 9.01 -13.39
N ILE A 82 -11.22 8.75 -14.51
CA ILE A 82 -11.36 7.51 -15.26
C ILE A 82 -10.23 6.58 -14.84
N TYR A 83 -10.55 5.50 -14.14
CA TYR A 83 -9.57 4.52 -13.70
C TYR A 83 -9.19 3.58 -14.86
N PRO A 84 -7.90 3.49 -15.23
CA PRO A 84 -7.43 2.52 -16.21
C PRO A 84 -7.68 1.08 -15.73
N LYS A 85 -7.71 0.12 -16.66
CA LYS A 85 -7.80 -1.30 -16.31
C LYS A 85 -6.48 -1.79 -15.74
N GLU A 86 -5.39 -1.35 -16.35
CA GLU A 86 -4.02 -1.58 -15.92
C GLU A 86 -3.69 -0.76 -14.68
N HIS A 87 -2.73 -1.22 -13.88
CA HIS A 87 -2.14 -0.46 -12.78
C HIS A 87 -0.63 -0.73 -12.74
N ILE A 88 0.13 0.27 -12.30
CA ILE A 88 1.57 0.14 -12.03
C ILE A 88 1.75 -0.37 -10.60
N GLY A 89 2.62 -1.36 -10.44
CA GLY A 89 2.88 -1.96 -9.14
C GLY A 89 1.70 -2.77 -8.65
N PRO A 90 1.81 -3.33 -7.43
CA PRO A 90 0.79 -4.21 -6.93
C PRO A 90 -0.44 -3.45 -6.44
N GLU A 91 -1.61 -4.06 -6.62
CA GLU A 91 -2.87 -3.59 -6.05
C GLU A 91 -3.29 -4.52 -4.90
N LEU A 92 -3.44 -3.96 -3.71
CA LEU A 92 -3.95 -4.67 -2.55
C LEU A 92 -5.48 -4.75 -2.61
N GLN A 93 -6.02 -5.95 -2.38
CA GLN A 93 -7.46 -6.20 -2.33
C GLN A 93 -7.90 -6.50 -0.89
N PRO A 94 -9.15 -6.18 -0.50
CA PRO A 94 -9.63 -6.45 0.85
C PRO A 94 -9.45 -7.92 1.26
N VAL A 95 -9.00 -8.13 2.49
CA VAL A 95 -8.84 -9.45 3.10
C VAL A 95 -10.22 -10.02 3.39
N ALA A 96 -10.67 -10.95 2.56
CA ALA A 96 -11.98 -11.59 2.72
C ALA A 96 -11.92 -12.88 3.53
N ARG A 97 -10.78 -13.58 3.49
CA ARG A 97 -10.57 -14.87 4.16
C ARG A 97 -10.41 -14.74 5.67
N GLU A 98 -10.65 -15.83 6.38
CA GLU A 98 -10.26 -15.97 7.78
C GLU A 98 -8.74 -16.17 7.89
N LEU A 99 -8.17 -15.75 9.03
CA LEU A 99 -6.75 -15.93 9.34
C LEU A 99 -6.65 -17.05 10.38
N HIS A 100 -5.89 -18.10 10.05
CA HIS A 100 -5.79 -19.32 10.86
C HIS A 100 -4.49 -19.40 11.67
N GLY A 101 -3.56 -18.45 11.47
CA GLY A 101 -2.32 -18.38 12.23
C GLY A 101 -1.43 -17.20 11.83
N ALA A 102 -0.26 -17.09 12.47
CA ALA A 102 0.68 -16.02 12.20
C ALA A 102 1.26 -16.09 10.78
N GLU A 103 1.32 -17.28 10.17
CA GLU A 103 1.77 -17.47 8.78
C GLU A 103 0.91 -16.66 7.79
N ASP A 104 -0.41 -16.63 7.99
CA ASP A 104 -1.33 -15.84 7.17
C ASP A 104 -1.09 -14.34 7.30
N ILE A 105 -0.86 -13.88 8.54
CA ILE A 105 -0.56 -12.48 8.82
C ILE A 105 0.79 -12.10 8.21
N LEU A 106 1.82 -12.93 8.39
CA LEU A 106 3.14 -12.73 7.80
C LEU A 106 3.09 -12.65 6.28
N GLU A 107 2.26 -13.48 5.64
CA GLU A 107 2.03 -13.41 4.20
C GLU A 107 1.43 -12.06 3.77
N LEU A 108 0.35 -11.64 4.43
CA LEU A 108 -0.34 -10.37 4.17
C LEU A 108 0.58 -9.16 4.39
N ILE A 109 1.34 -9.13 5.49
CA ILE A 109 2.29 -8.06 5.77
C ILE A 109 3.43 -8.05 4.74
N ARG A 110 3.89 -9.21 4.25
CA ARG A 110 4.90 -9.26 3.19
C ARG A 110 4.42 -8.63 1.89
N TRP A 111 3.15 -8.84 1.53
CA TRP A 111 2.55 -8.19 0.38
C TRP A 111 2.40 -6.69 0.58
N ALA A 112 1.96 -6.26 1.76
CA ALA A 112 1.88 -4.85 2.13
C ALA A 112 3.25 -4.15 2.02
N ILE A 113 4.32 -4.75 2.57
CA ILE A 113 5.69 -4.23 2.44
C ILE A 113 6.07 -4.02 0.97
N ARG A 114 5.74 -4.98 0.10
CA ARG A 114 6.03 -4.87 -1.33
C ARG A 114 5.20 -3.78 -2.01
N ALA A 115 3.95 -3.59 -1.58
CA ALA A 115 3.10 -2.51 -2.07
C ALA A 115 3.69 -1.14 -1.70
N GLU A 116 4.03 -0.90 -0.44
CA GLU A 116 4.55 0.41 -0.01
C GLU A 116 5.91 0.74 -0.64
N ASP A 117 6.79 -0.25 -0.78
CA ASP A 117 8.08 -0.03 -1.47
C ASP A 117 7.88 0.38 -2.93
N ILE A 118 6.89 -0.19 -3.61
CA ILE A 118 6.59 0.13 -5.00
C ILE A 118 5.82 1.46 -5.09
N ALA A 119 4.89 1.75 -4.19
CA ALA A 119 4.17 3.01 -4.11
C ALA A 119 5.14 4.18 -3.86
N ALA A 120 6.08 4.03 -2.94
CA ALA A 120 7.13 5.02 -2.68
C ALA A 120 7.90 5.38 -3.97
N LYS A 121 8.32 4.37 -4.72
CA LYS A 121 9.02 4.57 -6.00
C LYS A 121 8.12 5.15 -7.08
N PHE A 122 6.85 4.74 -7.12
CA PHE A 122 5.87 5.25 -8.06
C PHE A 122 5.64 6.75 -7.88
N TYR A 123 5.48 7.22 -6.64
CA TYR A 123 5.39 8.65 -6.36
C TYR A 123 6.67 9.42 -6.72
N ALA A 124 7.85 8.83 -6.50
CA ALA A 124 9.10 9.43 -6.93
C ALA A 124 9.20 9.56 -8.46
N GLU A 125 8.64 8.61 -9.23
CA GLU A 125 8.56 8.73 -10.68
C GLU A 125 7.58 9.84 -11.12
N ILE A 126 6.41 9.94 -10.48
CA ILE A 126 5.43 11.00 -10.79
C ILE A 126 5.99 12.38 -10.46
N GLU A 127 6.81 12.51 -9.41
CA GLU A 127 7.53 13.76 -9.09
C GLU A 127 8.32 14.30 -10.30
N ASN A 128 8.93 13.42 -11.10
CA ASN A 128 9.71 13.81 -12.27
C ASN A 128 8.83 14.25 -13.46
N LEU A 129 7.54 13.90 -13.45
CA LEU A 129 6.59 14.17 -14.53
C LEU A 129 5.77 15.44 -14.31
N VAL A 130 5.63 15.88 -13.07
CA VAL A 130 4.85 17.08 -12.72
C VAL A 130 5.66 18.37 -12.92
N ASP A 131 4.96 19.45 -13.26
CA ASP A 131 5.55 20.68 -13.81
C ASP A 131 5.79 21.79 -12.78
N THR A 132 5.11 21.77 -11.64
CA THR A 132 5.24 22.81 -10.60
C THR A 132 5.89 22.30 -9.32
N ASP A 133 6.63 23.17 -8.65
CA ASP A 133 7.32 22.85 -7.40
C ASP A 133 6.37 22.38 -6.29
N ASP A 134 5.15 22.91 -6.23
CA ASP A 134 4.14 22.49 -5.26
C ASP A 134 3.70 21.03 -5.49
N LYS A 135 3.50 20.64 -6.75
CA LYS A 135 3.15 19.25 -7.12
C LYS A 135 4.32 18.31 -6.84
N LYS A 136 5.55 18.74 -7.16
CA LYS A 136 6.76 17.97 -6.85
C LYS A 136 6.90 17.73 -5.35
N ARG A 137 6.70 18.77 -4.54
CA ARG A 137 6.70 18.66 -3.08
C ARG A 137 5.66 17.66 -2.57
N LEU A 138 4.45 17.67 -3.14
CA LEU A 138 3.41 16.72 -2.76
C LEU A 138 3.79 15.27 -3.13
N MET A 139 4.28 15.02 -4.34
CA MET A 139 4.71 13.67 -4.74
C MET A 139 5.88 13.17 -3.90
N ARG A 140 6.86 14.03 -3.60
CA ARG A 140 7.96 13.69 -2.69
C ARG A 140 7.46 13.36 -1.29
N TYR A 141 6.53 14.17 -0.78
CA TYR A 141 5.92 13.91 0.52
C TYR A 141 5.25 12.53 0.58
N LEU A 142 4.43 12.17 -0.43
CA LEU A 142 3.81 10.85 -0.50
C LEU A 142 4.88 9.75 -0.59
N SER A 143 5.89 9.93 -1.46
CA SER A 143 7.02 8.99 -1.58
C SER A 143 7.73 8.73 -0.23
N ASP A 144 7.98 9.78 0.54
CA ASP A 144 8.62 9.69 1.86
C ASP A 144 7.71 9.02 2.90
N MET A 145 6.39 9.28 2.86
CA MET A 145 5.40 8.64 3.73
C MET A 145 5.32 7.13 3.47
N GLU A 146 5.17 6.72 2.21
CA GLU A 146 5.15 5.31 1.80
C GLU A 146 6.41 4.57 2.23
N LYS A 147 7.57 5.23 2.10
CA LYS A 147 8.83 4.67 2.58
C LYS A 147 8.83 4.48 4.10
N GLY A 148 8.17 5.38 4.84
CA GLY A 148 7.92 5.22 6.28
C GLY A 148 7.01 4.04 6.60
N HIS A 149 5.95 3.84 5.82
CA HIS A 149 5.03 2.70 5.94
C HIS A 149 5.76 1.38 5.68
N TYR A 150 6.57 1.32 4.62
CA TYR A 150 7.47 0.20 4.33
C TYR A 150 8.33 -0.19 5.54
N TYR A 151 9.02 0.76 6.18
CA TYR A 151 9.87 0.45 7.34
C TYR A 151 9.06 0.02 8.56
N THR A 152 7.88 0.61 8.76
CA THR A 152 6.97 0.24 9.84
C THR A 152 6.51 -1.21 9.69
N LEU A 153 6.00 -1.58 8.51
CA LEU A 153 5.54 -2.94 8.21
C LEU A 153 6.69 -3.95 8.27
N LYS A 154 7.89 -3.57 7.81
CA LYS A 154 9.07 -4.42 7.89
C LYS A 154 9.44 -4.74 9.34
N ALA A 155 9.37 -3.75 10.23
CA ALA A 155 9.62 -3.98 11.66
C ALA A 155 8.57 -4.92 12.27
N GLU A 156 7.28 -4.75 11.94
CA GLU A 156 6.23 -5.67 12.41
C GLU A 156 6.43 -7.09 11.88
N TYR A 157 6.81 -7.23 10.61
CA TYR A 157 7.10 -8.52 9.99
C TYR A 157 8.23 -9.25 10.71
N GLU A 158 9.33 -8.55 11.02
CA GLU A 158 10.48 -9.12 11.75
C GLU A 158 10.06 -9.57 13.17
N LEU A 159 9.28 -8.76 13.89
CA LEU A 159 8.76 -9.12 15.22
C LEU A 159 7.82 -10.33 15.20
N LEU A 160 6.91 -10.40 14.22
CA LEU A 160 5.99 -11.53 14.06
C LEU A 160 6.73 -12.82 13.70
N LEU A 161 7.75 -12.72 12.85
CA LEU A 161 8.55 -13.87 12.44
C LEU A 161 9.32 -14.46 13.62
N ASP A 162 9.95 -13.61 14.43
CA ASP A 162 10.64 -14.04 15.64
C ASP A 162 9.66 -14.74 16.60
N TRP A 163 8.50 -14.13 16.86
CA TRP A 163 7.48 -14.71 17.74
C TRP A 163 6.98 -16.07 17.27
N GLU A 164 6.71 -16.24 15.98
CA GLU A 164 6.28 -17.50 15.40
C GLU A 164 7.37 -18.57 15.52
N MET A 165 8.62 -18.22 15.24
CA MET A 165 9.76 -19.14 15.43
C MET A 165 9.90 -19.59 16.89
N TYR A 166 9.78 -18.66 17.85
CA TYR A 166 9.79 -19.01 19.28
C TYR A 166 8.63 -19.93 19.67
N SER A 167 7.42 -19.65 19.19
CA SER A 167 6.23 -20.47 19.44
C SER A 167 6.43 -21.91 18.96
N GLN A 168 6.90 -22.08 17.71
CA GLN A 168 7.18 -23.38 17.13
C GLN A 168 8.23 -24.15 17.93
N MET A 169 9.33 -23.51 18.36
CA MET A 169 10.35 -24.16 19.18
C MET A 169 9.81 -24.63 20.55
N MET A 170 8.86 -23.92 21.14
CA MET A 170 8.25 -24.27 22.44
C MET A 170 7.19 -25.38 22.32
N HIS A 171 6.55 -25.51 21.15
CA HIS A 171 5.62 -26.60 20.85
C HIS A 171 6.32 -27.88 20.39
N VAL A 172 7.60 -27.81 20.01
CA VAL A 172 8.49 -28.95 19.77
C VAL A 172 9.31 -29.24 21.05
N GLY A 173 8.61 -29.54 22.15
CA GLY A 173 9.16 -30.15 23.37
C GLY A 173 8.88 -31.67 23.38
N PRO A 174 9.71 -32.49 24.06
CA PRO A 174 9.96 -33.92 23.76
C PRO A 174 8.73 -34.84 23.80
#